data_AF-A0A8H4NKZ0-F1
#
_entry.id   AF-A0A8H4NKZ0-F1
#
_cell.length_a   1.000
_cell.length_b   1.000
_cell.length_c   1.000
_cell.angle_alpha   90.00
_cell.angle_beta   90.00
_cell.angle_gamma   90.00
#
_symmetry.space_group_name_H-M   'P 1'
#
loop_
_entity.id
_entity.type
_entity.pdbx_description
1 polymer ?
#
loop_
_entity_poly.entity_id
_entity_poly.type
_entity_poly.pdbx_seq_one_letter_code
_entity_poly.pdbx_strand_id
1 'polypeptide(L)'
;MGIPRLIATLEPYVVHGILNNEHVVIDGPALAYHILYICNRHGIPQPSYKFLGETAIAWLDELIGHGVRVDAIYFDGYLPPAKEPIRMQRMVKSLNQVKALHSSNTSGFSPSYFSHLDETPPVLFSAAKPPGKPALPPSFHVPAIIEALKSSPRYTSLVHLVPGEADAYCAQHLSDSGGTVLTSDSDLLVHDLGKGSVVFLRDIYIDERSNLASAIFSPAYICEKLKLASSADICRFAYERKCSPHSTLPQILQ
;
A
#
# COMPACT_ATOMS: atom_id res chain seq x y z
N MET A 1 -3.40 -5.80 1.36
CA MET A 1 -4.74 -6.39 1.20
C MET A 1 -4.69 -7.26 -0.06
N GLY A 2 -5.82 -7.69 -0.62
CA GLY A 2 -5.87 -8.38 -1.90
C GLY A 2 -5.80 -9.90 -1.91
N ILE A 3 -5.52 -10.46 -3.09
CA ILE A 3 -5.48 -11.91 -3.39
C ILE A 3 -4.44 -12.66 -2.52
N PRO A 4 -4.88 -13.52 -1.59
CA PRO A 4 -3.97 -14.25 -0.71
C PRO A 4 -2.95 -15.10 -1.48
N ARG A 5 -1.69 -15.07 -1.02
CA ARG A 5 -0.54 -15.80 -1.62
C ARG A 5 -0.16 -15.40 -3.05
N LEU A 6 -0.86 -14.44 -3.68
CA LEU A 6 -0.54 -14.03 -5.04
C LEU A 6 0.88 -13.45 -5.14
N ILE A 7 1.24 -12.51 -4.25
CA ILE A 7 2.57 -11.91 -4.24
C ILE A 7 3.66 -12.97 -4.11
N ALA A 8 3.57 -13.85 -3.11
CA ALA A 8 4.55 -14.92 -2.89
C ALA A 8 4.63 -15.90 -4.08
N THR A 9 3.54 -16.08 -4.82
CA THR A 9 3.53 -16.91 -6.04
C THR A 9 4.24 -16.21 -7.21
N LEU A 10 4.13 -14.89 -7.29
CA LEU A 10 4.67 -14.08 -8.38
C LEU A 10 6.07 -13.51 -8.08
N GLU A 11 6.51 -13.58 -6.82
CA GLU A 11 7.83 -13.13 -6.34
C GLU A 11 9.01 -13.66 -7.18
N PRO A 12 9.02 -14.93 -7.66
CA PRO A 12 10.11 -15.41 -8.52
C PRO A 12 10.24 -14.68 -9.87
N TYR A 13 9.25 -13.89 -10.28
CA TYR A 13 9.21 -13.16 -11.55
C TYR A 13 9.44 -11.66 -11.37
N VAL A 14 9.71 -11.21 -10.14
CA VAL A 14 9.99 -9.80 -9.86
C VAL A 14 11.35 -9.39 -10.41
N VAL A 15 11.46 -8.14 -10.85
CA VAL A 15 12.74 -7.55 -11.27
C VAL A 15 13.15 -6.52 -10.23
N HIS A 16 14.33 -6.68 -9.64
CA HIS A 16 14.90 -5.65 -8.77
C HIS A 16 15.42 -4.49 -9.62
N GLY A 17 15.00 -3.28 -9.26
CA GLY A 17 15.32 -2.07 -10.02
C GLY A 17 15.39 -0.83 -9.14
N ILE A 18 15.60 0.31 -9.78
CA ILE A 18 15.72 1.63 -9.16
C ILE A 18 14.51 2.47 -9.60
N LEU A 19 13.93 3.23 -8.68
CA LEU A 19 12.80 4.13 -8.94
C LEU A 19 13.22 5.58 -9.22
N ASN A 20 14.50 5.94 -9.02
CA ASN A 20 14.99 7.29 -9.27
C ASN A 20 14.61 7.77 -10.68
N ASN A 21 14.07 8.98 -10.77
CA ASN A 21 13.61 9.60 -12.03
C ASN A 21 12.42 8.89 -12.73
N GLU A 22 11.78 7.92 -12.09
CA GLU A 22 10.59 7.27 -12.62
C GLU A 22 9.32 8.06 -12.34
N HIS A 23 8.30 7.79 -13.16
CA HIS A 23 6.95 8.31 -12.99
C HIS A 23 6.11 7.35 -12.15
N VAL A 24 5.44 7.89 -11.13
CA VAL A 24 4.63 7.09 -10.21
C VAL A 24 3.23 7.64 -9.99
N VAL A 25 2.29 6.70 -9.89
CA VAL A 25 0.95 6.92 -9.36
C VAL A 25 0.85 6.20 -8.02
N ILE A 26 0.17 6.78 -7.04
CA ILE A 26 0.14 6.25 -5.68
C ILE A 26 -1.30 5.86 -5.30
N ASP A 27 -1.47 4.64 -4.81
CA ASP A 27 -2.66 4.18 -4.10
C ASP A 27 -2.65 4.82 -2.70
N GLY A 28 -3.49 5.83 -2.52
CA GLY A 28 -3.56 6.66 -1.32
C GLY A 28 -3.93 5.91 -0.04
N PRO A 29 -4.98 5.06 -0.02
CA PRO A 29 -5.28 4.19 1.10
C PRO A 29 -4.08 3.32 1.48
N ALA A 30 -3.41 2.69 0.50
CA ALA A 30 -2.21 1.91 0.77
C ALA A 30 -1.08 2.75 1.36
N LEU A 31 -0.84 3.97 0.84
CA LEU A 31 0.12 4.91 1.40
C LEU A 31 -0.21 5.23 2.86
N ALA A 32 -1.46 5.57 3.17
CA ALA A 32 -1.86 5.93 4.53
C ALA A 32 -1.62 4.79 5.53
N TYR A 33 -1.94 3.55 5.16
CA TYR A 33 -1.63 2.38 5.98
C TYR A 33 -0.13 2.10 6.07
N HIS A 34 0.64 2.39 5.02
CA HIS A 34 2.10 2.26 5.03
C HIS A 34 2.76 3.28 5.96
N ILE A 35 2.32 4.53 5.96
CA ILE A 35 2.79 5.57 6.89
C ILE A 35 2.52 5.15 8.34
N LEU A 36 1.30 4.72 8.65
CA LEU A 36 0.98 4.18 9.97
C LEU A 36 1.86 2.97 10.32
N TYR A 37 2.13 2.08 9.37
CA TYR A 37 3.02 0.94 9.57
C TYR A 37 4.43 1.40 9.93
N ILE A 38 4.99 2.41 9.25
CA ILE A 38 6.30 3.00 9.55
C ILE A 38 6.29 3.56 10.99
N CYS A 39 5.31 4.39 11.36
CA CYS A 39 5.22 4.95 12.71
C CYS A 39 5.19 3.85 13.79
N ASN A 40 4.34 2.83 13.61
CA ASN A 40 4.22 1.70 14.55
C ASN A 40 5.53 0.92 14.70
N ARG A 41 6.29 0.76 13.62
CA ARG A 41 7.59 0.08 13.64
C ARG A 41 8.65 0.90 14.36
N HIS A 42 8.56 2.23 14.30
CA HIS A 42 9.44 3.13 15.04
C HIS A 42 8.98 3.39 16.49
N GLY A 43 8.13 2.52 17.04
CA GLY A 43 7.73 2.60 18.44
C GLY A 43 6.67 3.65 18.74
N ILE A 44 6.00 4.19 17.71
CA ILE A 44 4.90 5.14 17.84
C ILE A 44 3.60 4.39 17.50
N PRO A 45 2.99 3.65 18.47
CA PRO A 45 1.83 2.80 18.20
C PRO A 45 0.56 3.60 17.89
N GLN A 46 0.50 4.88 18.28
CA GLN A 46 -0.66 5.75 18.14
C GLN A 46 -0.20 7.16 17.76
N PRO A 47 0.30 7.33 16.54
CA PRO A 47 0.76 8.63 16.07
C PRO A 47 -0.40 9.62 16.05
N SER A 48 -0.12 10.88 16.38
CA SER A 48 -1.09 11.95 16.19
C SER A 48 -1.44 12.13 14.70
N TYR A 49 -2.62 12.69 14.41
CA TYR A 49 -3.02 12.99 13.03
C TYR A 49 -2.06 13.97 12.36
N LYS A 50 -1.55 14.94 13.13
CA LYS A 50 -0.53 15.87 12.66
C LYS A 50 0.74 15.11 12.27
N PHE A 51 1.23 14.22 13.13
CA PHE A 51 2.43 13.44 12.86
C PHE A 51 2.29 12.50 11.66
N LEU A 52 1.12 11.87 11.50
CA LEU A 52 0.81 11.05 10.31
C LEU A 52 0.88 11.89 9.03
N GLY A 53 0.30 13.08 9.04
CA GLY A 53 0.35 14.02 7.91
C GLY A 53 1.77 14.48 7.59
N GLU A 54 2.53 14.89 8.61
CA GLU A 54 3.93 15.30 8.47
C GLU A 54 4.81 14.16 7.95
N THR A 55 4.62 12.94 8.46
CA THR A 55 5.34 11.75 8.00
C THR A 55 5.00 11.41 6.55
N ALA A 56 3.74 11.53 6.15
CA ALA A 56 3.32 11.30 4.75
C ALA A 56 3.96 12.32 3.80
N ILE A 57 3.99 13.60 4.18
CA ILE A 57 4.64 14.67 3.41
C ILE A 57 6.14 14.40 3.30
N ALA A 58 6.81 14.10 4.41
CA ALA A 58 8.24 13.78 4.42
C ALA A 58 8.57 12.57 3.54
N TRP A 59 7.73 11.55 3.54
CA TRP A 59 7.88 10.36 2.70
C TRP A 59 7.77 10.68 1.21
N LEU A 60 6.82 11.53 0.81
CA LEU A 60 6.69 11.99 -0.57
C LEU A 60 7.81 12.95 -0.98
N ASP A 61 8.25 13.83 -0.06
CA ASP A 61 9.35 14.76 -0.31
C ASP A 61 10.66 14.02 -0.55
N GLU A 62 10.91 12.94 0.19
CA GLU A 62 12.07 12.07 -0.02
C GLU A 62 11.99 11.37 -1.39
N LEU A 63 10.82 10.83 -1.81
CA LEU A 63 10.66 10.29 -3.17
C LEU A 63 11.05 11.33 -4.25
N ILE A 64 10.51 12.55 -4.14
CA ILE A 64 10.80 13.63 -5.08
C ILE A 64 12.28 14.04 -5.01
N GLY A 65 12.90 13.99 -3.82
CA GLY A 65 14.34 14.22 -3.62
C GLY A 65 15.22 13.29 -4.43
N HIS A 66 14.77 12.06 -4.70
CA HIS A 66 15.42 11.08 -5.58
C HIS A 66 15.01 11.20 -7.06
N GLY A 67 14.34 12.29 -7.43
CA GLY A 67 13.90 12.58 -8.80
C GLY A 67 12.61 11.88 -9.21
N VAL A 68 11.96 11.13 -8.33
CA VAL A 68 10.68 10.46 -8.64
C VAL A 68 9.61 11.51 -8.91
N ARG A 69 8.91 11.38 -10.03
CA ARG A 69 7.78 12.25 -10.38
C ARG A 69 6.48 11.60 -9.96
N VAL A 70 5.79 12.20 -8.98
CA VAL A 70 4.45 11.76 -8.57
C VAL A 70 3.42 12.41 -9.48
N ASP A 71 2.76 11.62 -10.32
CA ASP A 71 1.75 12.10 -11.27
C ASP A 71 0.35 12.23 -10.65
N ALA A 72 -0.02 11.32 -9.74
CA ALA A 72 -1.29 11.35 -9.03
C ALA A 72 -1.27 10.50 -7.75
N ILE A 73 -2.09 10.89 -6.76
CA ILE A 73 -2.36 10.14 -5.54
C ILE A 73 -3.88 9.95 -5.43
N TYR A 74 -4.35 8.73 -5.66
CA TYR A 74 -5.78 8.42 -5.68
C TYR A 74 -6.26 7.89 -4.33
N PHE A 75 -7.34 8.46 -3.81
CA PHE A 75 -8.01 8.01 -2.59
C PHE A 75 -9.42 7.51 -2.89
N ASP A 76 -9.80 6.41 -2.22
CA ASP A 76 -11.15 5.87 -2.25
C ASP A 76 -12.20 6.96 -1.93
N GLY A 77 -13.34 6.89 -2.62
CA GLY A 77 -14.50 7.70 -2.32
C GLY A 77 -15.76 6.83 -2.24
N TYR A 78 -16.59 6.87 -3.28
CA TYR A 78 -17.84 6.10 -3.29
C TYR A 78 -17.60 4.61 -3.57
N LEU A 79 -17.34 3.86 -2.49
CA LEU A 79 -17.02 2.44 -2.56
C LEU A 79 -18.20 1.57 -3.06
N PRO A 80 -17.96 0.59 -3.96
CA PRO A 80 -19.01 -0.22 -4.58
C PRO A 80 -19.96 -0.92 -3.58
N PRO A 81 -21.28 -0.98 -3.86
CA PRO A 81 -22.24 -1.72 -3.02
C PRO A 81 -21.88 -3.20 -2.83
N ALA A 82 -21.36 -3.85 -3.87
CA ALA A 82 -20.97 -5.26 -3.83
C ALA A 82 -19.88 -5.57 -2.78
N LYS A 83 -19.11 -4.57 -2.34
CA LYS A 83 -18.09 -4.71 -1.28
C LYS A 83 -18.65 -4.48 0.14
N GLU A 84 -19.96 -4.24 0.30
CA GLU A 84 -20.59 -4.11 1.62
C GLU A 84 -20.29 -5.27 2.58
N PRO A 85 -20.43 -6.55 2.19
CA PRO A 85 -20.13 -7.66 3.10
C PRO A 85 -18.68 -7.65 3.59
N ILE A 86 -17.74 -7.26 2.72
CA ILE A 86 -16.32 -7.16 3.04
C ILE A 86 -16.09 -6.03 4.05
N ARG A 87 -16.73 -4.88 3.86
CA ARG A 87 -16.67 -3.73 4.79
C ARG A 87 -17.22 -4.12 6.16
N MET A 88 -18.35 -4.82 6.21
CA MET A 88 -18.95 -5.31 7.45
C MET A 88 -18.04 -6.31 8.17
N GLN A 89 -17.45 -7.27 7.44
CA GLN A 89 -16.49 -8.21 8.01
C GLN A 89 -15.27 -7.51 8.60
N ARG A 90 -14.72 -6.50 7.90
CA ARG A 90 -13.60 -5.68 8.39
C ARG A 90 -13.99 -4.91 9.67
N MET A 91 -15.18 -4.34 9.72
CA MET A 91 -15.70 -3.64 10.90
C MET A 91 -15.85 -4.57 12.11
N VAL A 92 -16.38 -5.78 11.92
CA VAL A 92 -16.48 -6.79 12.98
C VAL A 92 -15.09 -7.20 13.48
N LYS A 93 -14.11 -7.35 12.57
CA LYS A 93 -12.72 -7.64 12.95
C LYS A 93 -12.13 -6.53 13.82
N SER A 94 -12.31 -5.26 13.44
CA SER A 94 -11.87 -4.11 14.24
C SER A 94 -12.54 -4.08 15.61
N LEU A 95 -13.85 -4.32 15.68
CA LEU A 95 -14.58 -4.41 16.95
C LEU A 95 -14.00 -5.50 17.87
N ASN A 96 -13.71 -6.67 17.32
CA ASN A 96 -13.14 -7.78 18.09
C ASN A 96 -11.72 -7.45 18.60
N GLN A 97 -10.91 -6.73 17.81
CA GLN A 97 -9.60 -6.27 18.26
C GLN A 97 -9.70 -5.24 19.39
N VAL A 98 -10.64 -4.29 19.30
CA VAL A 98 -10.91 -3.33 20.38
C VAL A 98 -11.38 -4.05 21.65
N LYS A 99 -12.32 -5.02 21.53
CA LYS A 99 -12.78 -5.84 22.65
C LYS A 99 -11.63 -6.61 23.31
N ALA A 100 -10.76 -7.23 22.51
CA ALA A 100 -9.59 -7.96 23.02
C ALA A 100 -8.64 -7.04 23.79
N LEU A 101 -8.34 -5.84 23.24
CA LEU A 101 -7.50 -4.85 23.92
C LEU A 101 -8.11 -4.35 25.22
N HIS A 102 -9.43 -4.08 25.23
CA HIS A 102 -10.13 -3.67 26.43
C HIS A 102 -10.06 -4.76 27.51
N SER A 103 -10.34 -6.01 27.16
CA SER A 103 -10.27 -7.14 28.10
C SER A 103 -8.85 -7.43 28.61
N SER A 104 -7.81 -7.16 27.83
CA SER A 104 -6.42 -7.37 28.23
C SER A 104 -5.82 -6.25 29.09
N ASN A 105 -6.48 -5.08 29.15
CA ASN A 105 -6.01 -3.93 29.92
C ASN A 105 -6.91 -3.72 31.15
N THR A 106 -6.39 -3.98 32.34
CA THR A 106 -7.10 -3.86 33.62
C THR A 106 -7.64 -2.45 33.88
N SER A 107 -7.02 -1.42 33.28
CA SER A 107 -7.42 -0.01 33.35
C SER A 107 -8.43 0.40 32.27
N GLY A 108 -8.82 -0.48 31.34
CA GLY A 108 -9.69 -0.15 30.20
C GLY A 108 -9.02 0.65 29.08
N PHE A 109 -7.76 1.04 29.25
CA PHE A 109 -6.92 1.73 28.27
C PHE A 109 -5.46 1.30 28.40
N SER A 110 -4.68 1.35 27.32
CA SER A 110 -3.22 1.21 27.41
C SER A 110 -2.58 2.55 27.81
N PRO A 111 -1.71 2.60 28.83
CA PRO A 111 -0.94 3.80 29.16
C PRO A 111 -0.16 4.36 27.97
N SER A 112 0.22 3.50 27.02
CA SER A 112 0.90 3.89 25.78
C SER A 112 0.08 4.83 24.87
N TYR A 113 -1.25 4.91 25.04
CA TYR A 113 -2.12 5.85 24.30
C TYR A 113 -1.98 7.29 24.82
N PHE A 114 -1.53 7.47 26.06
CA PHE A 114 -1.47 8.77 26.76
C PHE A 114 -0.05 9.18 27.14
N SER A 115 0.92 8.28 27.06
CA SER A 115 2.32 8.66 27.11
C SER A 115 2.61 9.57 25.91
N HIS A 116 3.03 10.81 26.18
CA HIS A 116 3.74 11.65 25.23
C HIS A 116 5.04 10.93 24.87
N LEU A 117 4.96 9.94 23.97
CA LEU A 117 6.13 9.46 23.27
C LEU A 117 6.62 10.65 22.46
N ASP A 118 7.89 11.02 22.61
CA ASP A 118 8.52 11.95 21.69
C ASP A 118 8.30 11.37 20.29
N GLU A 119 7.50 12.07 19.49
CA GLU A 119 7.18 11.72 18.11
C GLU A 119 8.42 12.00 17.25
N THR A 120 9.47 11.20 17.48
CA THR A 120 10.71 11.28 16.71
C THR A 120 10.40 10.87 15.28
N PRO A 121 10.80 11.67 14.27
CA PRO A 121 10.57 11.33 12.87
C PRO A 121 11.11 9.93 12.56
N PRO A 122 10.29 9.06 11.94
CA PRO A 122 10.73 7.70 11.66
C PRO A 122 11.79 7.69 10.55
N VAL A 123 12.59 6.62 10.51
CA VAL A 123 13.51 6.40 9.39
C VAL A 123 12.68 5.91 8.21
N LEU A 124 12.69 6.69 7.13
CA LEU A 124 11.97 6.38 5.90
C LEU A 124 12.81 5.45 5.01
N PHE A 125 12.15 4.65 4.17
CA PHE A 125 12.80 3.77 3.18
C PHE A 125 13.89 2.84 3.77
N SER A 126 13.67 2.36 5.00
CA SER A 126 14.58 1.40 5.63
C SER A 126 14.27 -0.02 5.16
N ALA A 127 15.30 -0.73 4.70
CA ALA A 127 15.23 -2.18 4.45
C ALA A 127 15.13 -3.00 5.75
N ALA A 128 15.55 -2.42 6.88
CA ALA A 128 15.51 -3.09 8.18
C ALA A 128 14.06 -3.18 8.67
N LYS A 129 13.69 -4.31 9.27
CA LYS A 129 12.39 -4.48 9.94
C LYS A 129 12.57 -4.17 11.42
N PRO A 130 12.18 -2.98 11.92
CA PRO A 130 12.37 -2.66 13.32
C PRO A 130 11.47 -3.52 14.21
N PRO A 131 11.86 -3.73 15.48
CA PRO A 131 11.02 -4.39 16.46
C PRO A 131 9.82 -3.49 16.79
N GLY A 132 8.64 -3.88 16.31
CA GLY A 132 7.39 -3.17 16.58
C GLY A 132 6.21 -4.09 16.37
N LYS A 133 5.18 -3.95 17.20
CA LYS A 133 3.92 -4.70 17.06
C LYS A 133 2.92 -3.83 16.29
N PRO A 134 2.14 -4.41 15.36
CA PRO A 134 1.01 -3.71 14.78
C PRO A 134 0.08 -3.24 15.89
N ALA A 135 -0.17 -1.95 15.95
CA ALA A 135 -1.20 -1.37 16.81
C ALA A 135 -2.52 -1.26 16.04
N LEU A 136 -3.61 -1.05 16.76
CA LEU A 136 -4.87 -0.67 16.12
C LEU A 136 -4.67 0.66 15.39
N PRO A 137 -5.14 0.78 14.13
CA PRO A 137 -5.06 2.06 13.44
C PRO A 137 -5.87 3.11 14.20
N PRO A 138 -5.34 4.33 14.39
CA PRO A 138 -6.14 5.41 14.93
C PRO A 138 -7.30 5.71 13.96
N SER A 139 -8.41 6.16 14.55
CA SER A 139 -9.58 6.58 13.76
C SER A 139 -9.17 7.67 12.78
N PHE A 140 -9.81 7.79 11.63
CA PHE A 140 -9.56 8.89 10.68
C PHE A 140 -8.11 9.08 10.19
N HIS A 141 -7.18 8.12 10.36
CA HIS A 141 -5.80 8.27 9.89
C HIS A 141 -5.69 8.53 8.37
N VAL A 142 -6.55 7.89 7.56
CA VAL A 142 -6.62 8.16 6.12
C VAL A 142 -7.10 9.60 5.85
N PRO A 143 -8.27 10.06 6.37
CA PRO A 143 -8.67 11.47 6.29
C PRO A 143 -7.61 12.48 6.76
N ALA A 144 -6.90 12.21 7.86
CA ALA A 144 -5.85 13.09 8.38
C ALA A 144 -4.72 13.28 7.36
N ILE A 145 -4.29 12.20 6.70
CA ILE A 145 -3.28 12.26 5.64
C ILE A 145 -3.83 13.00 4.42
N ILE A 146 -5.08 12.74 4.01
CA ILE A 146 -5.72 13.48 2.92
C ILE A 146 -5.72 14.99 3.21
N GLU A 147 -6.12 15.39 4.41
CA GLU A 147 -6.16 16.79 4.84
C GLU A 147 -4.77 17.44 4.81
N ALA A 148 -3.75 16.76 5.34
CA ALA A 148 -2.37 17.24 5.32
C ALA A 148 -1.85 17.43 3.89
N LEU A 149 -2.08 16.45 3.01
CA LEU A 149 -1.65 16.53 1.61
C LEU A 149 -2.40 17.62 0.85
N LYS A 150 -3.72 17.79 1.08
CA LYS A 150 -4.51 18.86 0.46
C LYS A 150 -4.14 20.26 0.96
N SER A 151 -3.64 20.36 2.19
CA SER A 151 -3.14 21.61 2.78
C SER A 151 -1.74 21.96 2.30
N SER A 152 -0.99 20.99 1.75
CA SER A 152 0.33 21.22 1.16
C SER A 152 0.21 21.79 -0.26
N PRO A 153 0.79 22.97 -0.54
CA PRO A 153 0.77 23.55 -1.89
C PRO A 153 1.39 22.64 -2.97
N ARG A 154 2.33 21.77 -2.59
CA ARG A 154 3.01 20.83 -3.49
C ARG A 154 2.10 19.67 -3.92
N TYR A 155 1.27 19.17 -3.00
CA TYR A 155 0.53 17.93 -3.21
C TYR A 155 -0.96 18.13 -3.49
N THR A 156 -1.51 19.30 -3.18
CA THR A 156 -2.96 19.56 -3.29
C THR A 156 -3.54 19.24 -4.67
N SER A 157 -2.83 19.56 -5.75
CA SER A 157 -3.26 19.28 -7.13
C SER A 157 -3.08 17.84 -7.57
N LEU A 158 -2.31 17.04 -6.81
CA LEU A 158 -2.03 15.64 -7.09
C LEU A 158 -2.97 14.69 -6.33
N VAL A 159 -3.69 15.20 -5.33
CA VAL A 159 -4.59 14.39 -4.50
C VAL A 159 -5.99 14.34 -5.09
N HIS A 160 -6.43 13.14 -5.46
CA HIS A 160 -7.73 12.90 -6.07
C HIS A 160 -8.58 11.97 -5.19
N LEU A 161 -9.76 12.43 -4.78
CA LEU A 161 -10.78 11.54 -4.21
C LEU A 161 -11.67 11.07 -5.35
N VAL A 162 -11.71 9.77 -5.59
CA VAL A 162 -12.38 9.20 -6.77
C VAL A 162 -13.76 8.65 -6.43
N PRO A 163 -14.73 8.65 -7.36
CA PRO A 163 -16.06 8.07 -7.14
C PRO A 163 -16.03 6.53 -7.25
N GLY A 164 -15.11 5.89 -6.53
CA GLY A 164 -14.85 4.46 -6.61
C GLY A 164 -13.68 4.07 -5.71
N GLU A 165 -12.98 3.02 -6.13
CA GLU A 165 -11.76 2.53 -5.48
C GLU A 165 -10.52 3.11 -6.17
N ALA A 166 -9.52 3.46 -5.38
CA ALA A 166 -8.29 4.05 -5.89
C ALA A 166 -7.55 3.12 -6.86
N ASP A 167 -7.56 1.80 -6.61
CA ASP A 167 -6.91 0.79 -7.44
C ASP A 167 -7.34 0.84 -8.92
N ALA A 168 -8.65 0.96 -9.20
CA ALA A 168 -9.17 1.06 -10.56
C ALA A 168 -8.67 2.33 -11.27
N TYR A 169 -8.58 3.45 -10.56
CA TYR A 169 -8.10 4.72 -11.11
C TYR A 169 -6.58 4.72 -11.31
N CYS A 170 -5.82 4.08 -10.39
CA CYS A 170 -4.40 3.83 -10.59
C CYS A 170 -4.18 2.98 -11.84
N ALA A 171 -4.93 1.88 -12.01
CA ALA A 171 -4.82 1.00 -13.16
C ALA A 171 -5.14 1.70 -14.48
N GLN A 172 -6.24 2.47 -14.52
CA GLN A 172 -6.61 3.25 -15.70
C GLN A 172 -5.53 4.25 -16.08
N HIS A 173 -5.00 5.01 -15.11
CA HIS A 173 -3.92 5.97 -15.36
C HIS A 173 -2.69 5.28 -15.99
N LEU A 174 -2.28 4.12 -15.45
CA LEU A 174 -1.16 3.35 -15.97
C LEU A 174 -1.43 2.75 -17.35
N SER A 175 -2.64 2.29 -17.61
CA SER A 175 -3.02 1.77 -18.93
C SER A 175 -2.90 2.84 -20.02
N ASP A 176 -3.29 4.07 -19.70
CA ASP A 176 -3.27 5.20 -20.63
C ASP A 176 -1.85 5.79 -20.82
N SER A 177 -1.06 5.88 -19.75
CA SER A 177 0.18 6.67 -19.73
C SER A 177 1.47 5.87 -19.43
N GLY A 178 1.35 4.61 -19.02
CA GLY A 178 2.46 3.83 -18.47
C GLY A 178 2.86 4.26 -17.05
N GLY A 179 4.10 3.97 -16.67
CA GLY A 179 4.66 4.30 -15.35
C GLY A 179 4.49 3.19 -14.32
N THR A 180 4.62 3.55 -13.04
CA THR A 180 4.59 2.60 -11.93
C THR A 180 3.56 2.98 -10.88
N VAL A 181 2.76 2.02 -10.40
CA VAL A 181 1.86 2.23 -9.26
C VAL A 181 2.54 1.79 -7.97
N LEU A 182 2.53 2.67 -6.96
CA LEU A 182 2.96 2.35 -5.60
C LEU A 182 1.74 1.95 -4.77
N THR A 183 1.72 0.72 -4.24
CA THR A 183 0.56 0.17 -3.50
C THR A 183 0.98 -0.82 -2.41
N SER A 184 0.01 -1.33 -1.65
CA SER A 184 0.13 -2.49 -0.76
C SER A 184 -0.99 -3.51 -1.00
N ASP A 185 -1.75 -3.34 -2.09
CA ASP A 185 -2.79 -4.25 -2.53
C ASP A 185 -2.30 -5.07 -3.73
N SER A 186 -2.32 -6.40 -3.59
CA SER A 186 -1.93 -7.30 -4.66
C SER A 186 -2.95 -7.39 -5.78
N ASP A 187 -4.18 -6.90 -5.57
CA ASP A 187 -5.22 -6.92 -6.59
C ASP A 187 -4.77 -6.14 -7.84
N LEU A 188 -3.99 -5.06 -7.68
CA LEU A 188 -3.44 -4.29 -8.81
C LEU A 188 -2.55 -5.11 -9.76
N LEU A 189 -1.97 -6.23 -9.33
CA LEU A 189 -1.18 -7.11 -10.21
C LEU A 189 -2.03 -7.79 -11.29
N VAL A 190 -3.35 -7.87 -11.11
CA VAL A 190 -4.27 -8.53 -12.05
C VAL A 190 -5.12 -7.53 -12.84
N HIS A 191 -4.97 -6.24 -12.57
CA HIS A 191 -5.57 -5.21 -13.40
C HIS A 191 -4.82 -5.08 -14.73
N ASP A 192 -5.51 -4.57 -15.75
CA ASP A 192 -4.85 -4.14 -16.97
C ASP A 192 -4.13 -2.81 -16.72
N LEU A 193 -2.80 -2.89 -16.61
CA LEU A 193 -1.92 -1.72 -16.43
C LEU A 193 -1.25 -1.29 -17.73
N GLY A 194 -1.61 -1.89 -18.88
CA GLY A 194 -0.88 -1.69 -20.14
C GLY A 194 0.60 -2.06 -20.00
N LYS A 195 1.48 -1.07 -20.21
CA LYS A 195 2.95 -1.21 -20.01
C LYS A 195 3.41 -0.85 -18.59
N GLY A 196 2.47 -0.54 -17.71
CA GLY A 196 2.75 -0.13 -16.34
C GLY A 196 3.27 -1.27 -15.47
N SER A 197 3.83 -0.89 -14.32
CA SER A 197 4.37 -1.82 -13.33
C SER A 197 3.81 -1.54 -11.94
N VAL A 198 3.90 -2.52 -11.04
CA VAL A 198 3.49 -2.42 -9.65
C VAL A 198 4.72 -2.50 -8.77
N VAL A 199 4.82 -1.58 -7.82
CA VAL A 199 5.78 -1.63 -6.72
C VAL A 199 5.04 -1.60 -5.39
N PHE A 200 5.42 -2.51 -4.50
CA PHE A 200 4.85 -2.52 -3.16
C PHE A 200 5.60 -1.54 -2.26
N LEU A 201 4.86 -0.67 -1.56
CA LEU A 201 5.39 0.36 -0.67
C LEU A 201 6.38 -0.20 0.37
N ARG A 202 6.11 -1.41 0.87
CA ARG A 202 6.97 -2.09 1.85
C ARG A 202 8.31 -2.58 1.29
N ASP A 203 8.44 -2.65 -0.03
CA ASP A 203 9.60 -3.19 -0.72
C ASP A 203 10.46 -2.03 -1.31
N ILE A 204 10.12 -0.77 -1.01
CA ILE A 204 10.93 0.41 -1.39
C ILE A 204 11.91 0.71 -0.26
N TYR A 205 13.20 0.82 -0.59
CA TYR A 205 14.25 1.14 0.36
C TYR A 205 15.38 1.94 -0.30
N ILE A 206 16.16 2.65 0.51
CA ILE A 206 17.39 3.30 0.05
C ILE A 206 18.55 2.28 0.12
N ASP A 207 19.22 2.05 -1.00
CA ASP A 207 20.37 1.16 -1.09
C ASP A 207 21.67 1.82 -0.59
N GLU A 208 22.78 1.06 -0.57
CA GLU A 208 24.10 1.55 -0.14
C GLU A 208 24.65 2.71 -1.00
N ARG A 209 24.12 2.86 -2.21
CA ARG A 209 24.49 3.92 -3.17
C ARG A 209 23.54 5.11 -3.13
N SER A 210 22.64 5.16 -2.13
CA SER A 210 21.63 6.19 -1.99
C SER A 210 20.61 6.24 -3.14
N ASN A 211 20.31 5.09 -3.78
CA ASN A 211 19.21 4.99 -4.74
C ASN A 211 17.96 4.42 -4.07
N LEU A 212 16.78 4.83 -4.53
CA LEU A 212 15.51 4.18 -4.21
C LEU A 212 15.41 2.86 -4.96
N ALA A 213 15.79 1.77 -4.32
CA ALA A 213 15.68 0.43 -4.85
C ALA A 213 14.32 -0.19 -4.49
N SER A 214 13.81 -1.03 -5.39
CA SER A 214 12.60 -1.81 -5.11
C SER A 214 12.46 -3.07 -5.95
N ALA A 215 11.49 -3.90 -5.59
CA ALA A 215 11.06 -5.07 -6.34
C ALA A 215 9.88 -4.67 -7.27
N ILE A 216 10.13 -4.67 -8.57
CA ILE A 216 9.21 -4.19 -9.61
C ILE A 216 8.51 -5.38 -10.25
N PHE A 217 7.18 -5.39 -10.17
CA PHE A 217 6.32 -6.39 -10.80
C PHE A 217 5.74 -5.82 -12.08
N SER A 218 6.16 -6.32 -13.24
CA SER A 218 5.54 -5.99 -14.53
C SER A 218 4.51 -7.07 -14.89
N PRO A 219 3.19 -6.78 -14.88
CA PRO A 219 2.18 -7.77 -15.25
C PRO A 219 2.40 -8.34 -16.65
N ALA A 220 2.85 -7.53 -17.61
CA ALA A 220 3.18 -7.97 -18.96
C ALA A 220 4.32 -9.01 -18.95
N TYR A 221 5.41 -8.72 -18.23
CA TYR A 221 6.53 -9.66 -18.10
C TYR A 221 6.12 -10.96 -17.38
N ILE A 222 5.32 -10.84 -16.31
CA ILE A 222 4.80 -11.99 -15.55
C ILE A 222 3.94 -12.87 -16.46
N CYS A 223 3.03 -12.28 -17.23
CA CYS A 223 2.20 -13.01 -18.19
C CYS A 223 3.05 -13.75 -19.23
N GLU A 224 4.08 -13.10 -19.78
CA GLU A 224 5.02 -13.71 -20.72
C GLU A 224 5.72 -14.92 -20.10
N LYS A 225 6.25 -14.80 -18.88
CA LYS A 225 6.95 -15.89 -18.18
C LYS A 225 6.04 -17.04 -17.79
N LEU A 226 4.79 -16.75 -17.45
CA LEU A 226 3.77 -17.74 -17.14
C LEU A 226 3.08 -18.31 -18.39
N LYS A 227 3.41 -17.82 -19.59
CA LYS A 227 2.78 -18.18 -20.86
C LYS A 227 1.26 -17.97 -20.86
N LEU A 228 0.82 -16.90 -20.20
CA LEU A 228 -0.58 -16.45 -20.18
C LEU A 228 -0.84 -15.64 -21.46
N ALA A 229 -1.95 -15.92 -22.16
CA ALA A 229 -2.22 -15.35 -23.47
C ALA A 229 -2.82 -13.93 -23.39
N SER A 230 -3.38 -13.55 -22.25
CA SER A 230 -4.08 -12.28 -22.07
C SER A 230 -4.11 -11.82 -20.60
N SER A 231 -4.51 -10.56 -20.38
CA SER A 231 -4.85 -10.05 -19.05
C SER A 231 -6.05 -10.78 -18.42
N ALA A 232 -6.97 -11.33 -19.22
CA ALA A 232 -8.04 -12.17 -18.71
C ALA A 232 -7.50 -13.46 -18.06
N ASP A 233 -6.38 -13.99 -18.56
CA ASP A 233 -5.76 -15.18 -18.00
C ASP A 233 -5.05 -14.91 -16.67
N ILE A 234 -4.51 -13.71 -16.44
CA ILE A 234 -3.94 -13.36 -15.12
C ILE A 234 -5.04 -13.23 -14.05
N CYS A 235 -6.23 -12.74 -14.43
CA CYS A 235 -7.40 -12.75 -13.57
C CYS A 235 -7.84 -14.19 -13.23
N ARG A 236 -7.92 -15.08 -14.23
CA ARG A 236 -8.21 -16.51 -14.01
C ARG A 236 -7.18 -17.15 -13.09
N PHE A 237 -5.89 -16.94 -13.37
CA PHE A 237 -4.78 -17.44 -12.57
C PHE A 237 -4.90 -17.03 -11.10
N ALA A 238 -5.18 -15.75 -10.86
CA ALA A 238 -5.27 -15.24 -9.51
C ALA A 238 -6.54 -15.69 -8.78
N TYR A 239 -7.66 -15.86 -9.51
CA TYR A 239 -8.87 -16.50 -8.99
C TYR A 239 -8.59 -17.94 -8.55
N GLU A 240 -7.93 -18.75 -9.39
CA GLU A 240 -7.54 -20.12 -9.06
C GLU A 240 -6.59 -20.16 -7.84
N ARG A 241 -5.63 -19.23 -7.76
CA ARG A 241 -4.77 -19.08 -6.57
C ARG A 241 -5.58 -18.76 -5.31
N LYS A 242 -6.62 -17.93 -5.41
CA LYS A 242 -7.50 -17.59 -4.30
C LYS A 242 -8.33 -18.80 -3.83
N CYS A 243 -8.89 -19.57 -4.78
CA CYS A 243 -9.74 -20.72 -4.52
C CYS A 243 -8.96 -21.96 -4.04
N SER A 244 -7.75 -22.15 -4.57
CA SER A 244 -6.92 -23.32 -4.34
C SER A 244 -5.56 -22.91 -3.76
N PRO A 245 -5.53 -22.36 -2.54
CA PRO A 245 -4.37 -21.59 -2.14
C PRO A 245 -3.15 -22.50 -1.82
N HIS A 246 -3.37 -23.79 -1.56
CA HIS A 246 -2.32 -24.82 -1.39
C HIS A 246 -1.80 -25.46 -2.68
N SER A 247 -2.40 -25.15 -3.83
CA SER A 247 -1.98 -25.74 -5.10
C SER A 247 -0.62 -25.20 -5.55
N THR A 248 0.16 -26.04 -6.23
CA THR A 248 1.44 -25.65 -6.83
C THR A 248 1.20 -24.75 -8.06
N LEU A 249 2.24 -24.06 -8.51
CA LEU A 249 2.13 -23.20 -9.69
C LEU A 249 1.65 -23.97 -10.95
N PRO A 250 2.18 -25.17 -11.28
CA PRO A 250 1.68 -25.96 -12.39
C PRO A 250 0.21 -26.36 -12.28
N GLN A 251 -0.29 -26.63 -11.06
CA GLN A 251 -1.69 -27.00 -10.83
C GLN A 251 -2.66 -25.84 -11.09
N ILE A 252 -2.20 -24.60 -10.90
CA ILE A 252 -3.02 -23.39 -11.10
C ILE A 252 -3.00 -22.92 -12.57
N LEU A 253 -1.97 -23.30 -13.33
CA LEU A 253 -1.84 -22.95 -14.74
C LEU A 253 -2.64 -23.88 -15.68
N GLN A 254 -3.16 -25.00 -15.16
CA GLN A 254 -4.05 -25.93 -15.90
C GLN A 254 -5.44 -25.33 -16.15
#